data_AF-A0A3D5PZ51-F1
#
_entry.id   AF-A0A3D5PZ51-F1
#
_cell.length_a   1.000
_cell.length_b   1.000
_cell.length_c   1.000
_cell.angle_alpha   90.00
_cell.angle_beta   90.00
_cell.angle_gamma   90.00
#
_symmetry.space_group_name_H-M   'P 1'
#
loop_
_entity.id
_entity.type
_entity.pdbx_description
1 polymer ?
#
loop_
_entity_poly.entity_id
_entity_poly.type
_entity_poly.pdbx_seq_one_letter_code
_entity_poly.pdbx_strand_id
1 'polypeptide(L)' 'HISPRTLQEWEQGRRKPSGPAKALIEIAFRHPEVIRGTGGI' A
#
# COMPACT_ATOMS: atom_id res chain seq x y z
N HIS A 1 -5.33 7.08 -6.33
CA HIS A 1 -6.35 6.04 -6.62
C HIS A 1 -5.66 4.94 -7.43
N ILE A 2 -5.69 3.69 -6.96
CA ILE A 2 -5.16 2.52 -7.71
C ILE A 2 -6.33 1.64 -8.13
N SER A 3 -6.24 0.99 -9.29
CA SER A 3 -7.27 0.05 -9.72
C SER A 3 -7.13 -1.29 -8.99
N PRO A 4 -8.22 -2.04 -8.75
CA PRO A 4 -8.15 -3.39 -8.18
C PRO A 4 -7.25 -4.33 -8.99
N ARG A 5 -7.25 -4.17 -10.32
CA ARG A 5 -6.37 -4.93 -11.23
C ARG A 5 -4.89 -4.66 -10.96
N THR A 6 -4.52 -3.40 -10.74
CA THR A 6 -3.14 -3.01 -10.41
C THR A 6 -2.69 -3.61 -9.09
N LEU A 7 -3.57 -3.62 -8.08
CA LEU A 7 -3.29 -4.26 -6.79
C LEU A 7 -3.08 -5.77 -6.95
N GLN A 8 -3.98 -6.46 -7.66
CA GLN A 8 -3.88 -7.89 -7.91
C GLN A 8 -2.58 -8.27 -8.63
N GLU A 9 -2.13 -7.47 -9.59
CA GLU A 9 -0.85 -7.69 -10.28
C GLU A 9 0.36 -7.55 -9.35
N TRP A 10 0.29 -6.69 -8.32
CA TRP A 10 1.32 -6.60 -7.28
C TRP A 10 1.31 -7.81 -6.36
N GLU A 11 0.13 -8.21 -5.88
CA GLU A 11 -0.04 -9.37 -4.97
C GLU A 11 0.42 -10.67 -5.62
N GLN A 12 0.21 -10.82 -6.93
CA GLN A 12 0.66 -11.97 -7.70
C GLN A 12 2.11 -11.86 -8.20
N GLY A 13 2.82 -10.77 -7.87
CA GLY A 13 4.20 -10.54 -8.29
C GLY A 13 4.40 -10.28 -9.78
N ARG A 14 3.30 -10.11 -10.55
CA ARG A 14 3.36 -9.80 -12.00
C ARG A 14 3.85 -8.39 -12.29
N ARG A 15 3.64 -7.47 -11.34
CA ARG A 15 4.19 -6.11 -11.34
C ARG A 15 4.67 -5.73 -9.95
N LYS A 16 5.48 -4.67 -9.86
CA LYS A 16 5.90 -4.06 -8.59
C LYS A 16 5.39 -2.62 -8.50
N PRO A 17 5.06 -2.12 -7.30
CA PRO A 17 4.77 -0.70 -7.11
C PRO A 17 5.99 0.16 -7.46
N SER A 18 5.74 1.36 -7.97
CA SER A 18 6.77 2.34 -8.32
C SER A 18 6.37 3.75 -7.89
N GLY A 19 7.35 4.66 -7.87
CA GLY A 19 7.14 6.06 -7.53
C GLY A 19 6.47 6.24 -6.16
N PRO A 20 5.45 7.12 -6.03
CA PRO A 20 4.77 7.39 -4.76
C PRO A 20 4.17 6.14 -4.11
N ALA A 21 3.66 5.17 -4.89
CA ALA A 21 3.07 3.96 -4.33
C ALA A 21 4.11 3.11 -3.58
N LYS A 22 5.32 2.99 -4.12
CA LYS A 22 6.42 2.29 -3.46
C LYS A 22 6.80 2.99 -2.16
N ALA A 23 6.95 4.31 -2.20
CA ALA A 23 7.27 5.11 -1.01
C ALA A 23 6.21 4.98 0.08
N LEU A 24 4.92 5.04 -0.27
CA LEU A 24 3.83 4.88 0.69
C LEU A 24 3.79 3.48 1.31
N ILE A 25 4.05 2.44 0.54
CA ILE A 25 4.17 1.06 1.06
C ILE A 25 5.35 0.94 2.04
N GLU A 26 6.50 1.53 1.72
CA GLU A 26 7.64 1.55 2.63
C GLU A 26 7.36 2.32 3.91
N ILE A 27 6.69 3.48 3.82
CA ILE A 27 6.24 4.27 4.98
C ILE A 27 5.28 3.44 5.83
N ALA A 28 4.28 2.80 5.21
CA ALA A 28 3.33 1.92 5.89
C ALA A 28 4.01 0.79 6.69
N PHE A 29 5.08 0.19 6.16
CA PHE A 29 5.85 -0.83 6.87
C PHE A 29 6.67 -0.26 8.04
N ARG A 30 7.22 0.95 7.89
CA ARG A 30 8.03 1.60 8.93
C ARG A 30 7.18 2.22 10.04
N HIS A 31 6.00 2.71 9.67
CA HIS A 31 5.09 3.48 10.50
C HIS A 31 3.69 2.85 10.44
N PRO A 32 3.48 1.64 10.97
CA PRO A 32 2.18 0.96 10.90
C PRO A 32 1.04 1.75 11.55
N GLU A 33 1.35 2.69 12.45
CA GLU A 33 0.40 3.64 13.04
C GLU A 33 -0.33 4.51 12.00
N VAL A 34 0.27 4.79 10.84
CA VAL A 34 -0.36 5.61 9.78
C VAL A 34 -1.54 4.90 9.10
N ILE A 35 -1.58 3.56 9.19
CA ILE A 35 -2.68 2.74 8.64
C ILE A 35 -3.73 2.45 9.70
N ARG A 36 -3.37 2.53 11.00
CA ARG A 36 -4.34 2.37 12.09
C ARG A 36 -5.25 3.58 12.12
N GLY A 37 -6.35 3.49 11.39
CA GLY A 37 -7.48 4.37 11.56
C GLY A 37 -7.90 4.38 13.03
N THR A 38 -8.16 5.57 13.56
CA THR A 38 -8.94 5.80 14.78
C THR A 38 -10.33 5.17 14.61
N GLY A 39 -10.42 3.86 14.76
CA GLY A 39 -11.65 3.07 14.82
C GLY A 39 -11.88 2.55 16.24
N GLY A 40 -11.61 3.40 17.23
CA GLY A 40 -11.75 3.14 18.65
C GLY A 40 -12.49 4.28 19.33
N ILE A 41 -13.75 4.46 18.95
CA ILE A 41 -14.88 4.92 19.77
C ILE A 41 -16.12 4.26 19.21
#